data_AF-A0A955RXS9-F1
#
_entry.id   AF-A0A955RXS9-F1
#
_cell.length_a   1.000
_cell.length_b   1.000
_cell.length_c   1.000
_cell.angle_alpha   90.00
_cell.angle_beta   90.00
_cell.angle_gamma   90.00
#
_symmetry.space_group_name_H-M   'P 1'
#
loop_
_entity.id
_entity.type
_entity.pdbx_description
1 polymer ?
#
loop_
_entity_poly.entity_id
_entity_poly.type
_entity_poly.pdbx_seq_one_letter_code
_entity_poly.pdbx_strand_id
1 'polypeptide(L)'
;VWTNMHGFFFFGPLIVFLGIVSEWIKRHVRLPYEWNECGRLNDSEYQRLKFVFIVVVLGCLLNPQFAEGALYPLTVFFSLSGENSIFFDYIQELQKPITWSSLFDVTHFIYFKIMILVSFASFIFCRRRIDISALILWIIFLIFSLKAMRNMPFFAFAAYLVFVTNLMYISSEDVIPIRFSDPKFLHLTSIIGKLFLTLWILAYFQDISVRGYYDFDKHERKSEFGGVSQRNFPNKAVDFLVEHNIKGNFFNDFNSGAYLIGRAWPNIKVFIDGRTEVYGGEFFKFYQKIWDKGDGDVFEEAVGRYKITGVFLNSIRQHIPEELLRYLYTHEDWKVVYFDYDGMIFLKDIPVNRPIIDQYEIDLTKWEAQEEDLLRIGATKVKPFRNYYRAFTLDALDLYGPAMAEAQAAIKLSPSSANVYKLIGQIYAKQKRFRDAFEYFRAAAVIDSDDQETRYNLARAYLDMEEYDGAVKQYEIIRDRWPSDPRSWFVLSKAYAKNKKYIKAYDTLVQALHMKPGNIGDAAQIGDVVFEDQQYKEAILFYSLLLKINPNLWEIHQKIGQAQEALGDIPAAKNAFRMALSINPENENLKKTLTRLEHISRGDQ
;
A
#
# COMPACT_ATOMS: atom_id res chain seq x y z
N VAL A 1 -12.45 31.80 11.14
CA VAL A 1 -11.02 32.10 10.86
C VAL A 1 -10.23 30.81 10.63
N TRP A 2 -10.16 29.86 11.57
CA TRP A 2 -9.44 28.59 11.37
C TRP A 2 -9.97 27.73 10.20
N THR A 3 -11.29 27.71 9.99
CA THR A 3 -11.92 27.03 8.84
C THR A 3 -11.45 27.54 7.47
N ASN A 4 -11.02 28.82 7.38
CA ASN A 4 -10.49 29.42 6.14
C ASN A 4 -9.03 29.03 5.85
N MET A 5 -8.40 28.22 6.71
CA MET A 5 -7.05 27.71 6.50
C MET A 5 -7.05 26.26 5.99
N HIS A 6 -8.22 25.60 5.95
CA HIS A 6 -8.33 24.25 5.40
C HIS A 6 -8.33 24.29 3.88
N GLY A 7 -7.65 23.34 3.22
CA GLY A 7 -7.52 23.28 1.77
C GLY A 7 -8.83 23.15 0.96
N PHE A 8 -10.00 23.10 1.62
CA PHE A 8 -11.31 22.90 1.00
C PHE A 8 -12.33 23.97 1.35
N PHE A 9 -11.93 25.06 2.03
CA PHE A 9 -12.87 26.11 2.41
C PHE A 9 -13.56 26.74 1.17
N PHE A 10 -12.91 26.68 0.00
CA PHE A 10 -13.44 27.18 -1.28
C PHE A 10 -14.73 26.46 -1.73
N PHE A 11 -15.07 25.30 -1.16
CA PHE A 11 -16.36 24.65 -1.42
C PHE A 11 -17.56 25.49 -0.98
N GLY A 12 -17.42 26.32 0.05
CA GLY A 12 -18.49 27.23 0.49
C GLY A 12 -18.91 28.19 -0.63
N PRO A 13 -18.01 29.07 -1.11
CA PRO A 13 -18.27 29.92 -2.26
C PRO A 13 -18.71 29.14 -3.51
N LEU A 14 -18.10 27.98 -3.78
CA LEU A 14 -18.45 27.16 -4.94
C LEU A 14 -19.90 26.69 -4.89
N ILE A 15 -20.37 26.12 -3.78
CA ILE A 15 -21.75 25.61 -3.66
C ILE A 15 -22.77 26.73 -3.85
N VAL A 16 -22.53 27.90 -3.26
CA VAL A 16 -23.43 29.06 -3.42
C VAL A 16 -23.41 29.56 -4.86
N PHE A 17 -22.23 29.64 -5.48
CA PHE A 17 -22.08 30.01 -6.89
C PHE A 17 -22.83 29.04 -7.81
N LEU A 18 -22.73 27.73 -7.57
CA LEU A 18 -23.46 26.72 -8.33
C LEU A 18 -24.98 26.90 -8.22
N GLY A 19 -25.49 27.28 -7.05
CA GLY A 19 -26.91 27.62 -6.86
C GLY A 19 -27.33 28.88 -7.65
N ILE A 20 -26.46 29.89 -7.74
CA ILE A 20 -26.72 31.09 -8.55
C ILE A 20 -26.75 30.74 -10.04
N VAL A 21 -25.77 29.96 -10.50
CA VAL A 21 -25.66 29.52 -11.90
C VAL A 21 -26.84 28.62 -12.27
N SER A 22 -27.22 27.67 -11.42
CA SER A 22 -28.36 26.79 -11.68
C SER A 22 -29.67 27.57 -11.81
N GLU A 23 -29.92 28.54 -10.92
CA GLU A 23 -31.10 29.40 -10.98
C GLU A 23 -31.08 30.32 -12.22
N TRP A 24 -29.91 30.83 -12.60
CA TRP A 24 -29.75 31.58 -13.84
C TRP A 24 -30.10 30.71 -15.07
N ILE A 25 -29.63 29.46 -15.12
CA ILE A 25 -29.94 28.50 -16.19
C ILE A 25 -31.46 28.22 -16.24
N LYS A 26 -32.09 27.93 -15.08
CA LYS A 26 -33.54 27.68 -14.99
C LYS A 26 -34.38 28.85 -15.53
N ARG A 27 -33.87 30.08 -15.48
CA ARG A 27 -34.58 31.28 -15.93
C ARG A 27 -34.37 31.63 -17.40
N HIS A 28 -33.20 31.34 -17.96
CA HIS A 28 -32.80 31.85 -19.29
C HIS A 28 -32.61 30.76 -20.35
N VAL A 29 -32.51 29.49 -19.96
CA VAL A 29 -32.29 28.37 -20.88
C VAL A 29 -33.54 27.49 -20.90
N ARG A 30 -34.02 27.12 -22.08
CA ARG A 30 -35.13 26.17 -22.22
C ARG A 30 -34.62 24.74 -22.01
N LEU A 31 -35.11 24.06 -20.98
CA LEU A 31 -34.67 22.73 -20.60
C LEU A 31 -35.75 21.67 -20.89
N PRO A 32 -35.40 20.38 -20.88
CA PRO A 32 -36.36 19.30 -21.07
C PRO A 32 -37.40 19.22 -19.95
N TYR A 33 -38.61 18.76 -20.29
CA TYR A 33 -39.68 18.45 -19.33
C TYR A 33 -39.96 19.61 -18.34
N GLU A 34 -40.02 19.32 -17.05
CA GLU A 34 -40.35 20.28 -15.98
C GLU A 34 -39.09 20.78 -15.24
N TRP A 35 -37.91 20.67 -15.84
CA TRP A 35 -36.64 20.99 -15.17
C TRP A 35 -36.49 22.49 -14.86
N ASN A 36 -37.09 23.36 -15.66
CA ASN A 36 -37.11 24.81 -15.41
C ASN A 36 -37.92 25.19 -14.16
N GLU A 37 -38.88 24.36 -13.76
CA GLU A 37 -39.80 24.63 -12.64
C GLU A 37 -39.35 23.91 -11.36
N CYS A 38 -38.66 22.79 -11.50
CA CYS A 38 -38.19 21.97 -10.38
C CYS A 38 -37.17 22.73 -9.51
N GLY A 39 -37.49 22.94 -8.23
CA GLY A 39 -36.60 23.60 -7.26
C GLY A 39 -36.23 25.03 -7.63
N ARG A 40 -37.08 25.74 -8.38
CA ARG A 40 -36.86 27.13 -8.80
C ARG A 40 -37.04 28.09 -7.62
N LEU A 41 -36.11 29.02 -7.46
CA LEU A 41 -36.16 30.01 -6.38
C LEU A 41 -37.05 31.20 -6.76
N ASN A 42 -37.72 31.77 -5.74
CA ASN A 42 -38.41 33.05 -5.88
C ASN A 42 -37.40 34.19 -6.10
N ASP A 43 -37.85 35.31 -6.67
CA ASP A 43 -36.97 36.46 -6.95
C ASP A 43 -36.28 36.99 -5.68
N SER A 44 -36.99 37.02 -4.57
CA SER A 44 -36.43 37.43 -3.28
C SER A 44 -35.40 36.45 -2.73
N GLU A 45 -35.56 35.15 -2.99
CA GLU A 45 -34.63 34.10 -2.58
C GLU A 45 -33.39 34.12 -3.46
N TYR A 46 -33.54 34.33 -4.76
CA TYR A 46 -32.42 34.46 -5.69
C TYR A 46 -31.56 35.69 -5.37
N GLN A 47 -32.17 36.83 -5.02
CA GLN A 47 -31.42 38.01 -4.57
C GLN A 47 -30.72 37.76 -3.23
N ARG A 48 -31.39 37.08 -2.28
CA ARG A 48 -30.76 36.66 -1.03
C ARG A 48 -29.57 35.74 -1.28
N LEU A 49 -29.66 34.80 -2.22
CA LEU A 49 -28.57 33.89 -2.56
C LEU A 49 -27.34 34.64 -3.12
N LYS A 50 -27.55 35.65 -3.98
CA LYS A 50 -26.47 36.53 -4.45
C LYS A 50 -25.82 37.32 -3.32
N PHE A 51 -26.62 37.82 -2.38
CA PHE A 51 -26.09 38.50 -1.20
C PHE A 51 -25.29 37.53 -0.31
N VAL A 52 -25.80 36.32 -0.08
CA VAL A 52 -25.08 35.27 0.64
C VAL A 52 -23.75 34.95 -0.03
N PHE A 53 -23.70 34.89 -1.37
CA PHE A 53 -22.44 34.68 -2.09
C PHE A 53 -21.40 35.76 -1.79
N ILE A 54 -21.80 37.04 -1.79
CA ILE A 54 -20.90 38.15 -1.45
C ILE A 54 -20.40 38.00 -0.01
N VAL A 55 -21.29 37.72 0.95
CA VAL A 55 -20.93 37.55 2.36
C VAL A 55 -19.98 36.36 2.55
N VAL A 56 -20.22 35.25 1.85
CA VAL A 56 -19.36 34.05 1.92
C VAL A 56 -17.98 34.33 1.33
N VAL A 57 -17.89 35.01 0.18
CA VAL A 57 -16.62 35.41 -0.43
C VAL A 57 -15.84 36.36 0.49
N LEU A 58 -16.50 37.37 1.05
CA LEU A 58 -15.89 38.27 2.03
C LEU A 58 -15.44 37.50 3.28
N GLY A 59 -16.23 36.54 3.73
CA GLY A 59 -15.90 35.65 4.84
C GLY A 59 -14.65 34.83 4.58
N CYS A 60 -14.40 34.37 3.35
CA CYS A 60 -13.17 33.66 2.97
C CYS A 60 -11.92 34.56 2.99
N LEU A 61 -12.08 35.85 2.71
CA LEU A 61 -10.98 36.83 2.79
C LEU A 61 -10.59 37.16 4.24
N LEU A 62 -11.43 36.82 5.23
CA LEU A 62 -11.10 36.93 6.65
C LEU A 62 -10.15 35.80 7.09
N ASN A 63 -8.90 35.89 6.66
CA ASN A 63 -7.79 35.04 7.09
C ASN A 63 -6.51 35.89 7.29
N PRO A 64 -5.50 35.40 8.04
CA PRO A 64 -4.30 36.17 8.36
C PRO A 64 -3.49 36.67 7.16
N GLN A 65 -3.66 36.05 5.99
CA GLN A 65 -2.96 36.36 4.73
C GLN A 65 -3.91 36.93 3.66
N PHE A 66 -5.12 37.34 4.06
CA PHE A 66 -6.15 37.94 3.20
C PHE A 66 -6.33 37.22 1.84
N ALA A 67 -5.99 37.88 0.72
CA ALA A 67 -6.15 37.32 -0.63
C ALA A 67 -5.16 36.19 -0.92
N GLU A 68 -3.92 36.29 -0.45
CA GLU A 68 -2.91 35.24 -0.67
C GLU A 68 -3.30 33.96 0.07
N GLY A 69 -3.77 34.08 1.31
CA GLY A 69 -4.29 32.94 2.06
C GLY A 69 -5.54 32.33 1.43
N ALA A 70 -6.39 33.17 0.83
CA ALA A 70 -7.58 32.69 0.14
C ALA A 70 -7.26 31.96 -1.19
N LEU A 71 -6.21 32.37 -1.88
CA LEU A 71 -5.77 31.75 -3.13
C LEU A 71 -4.91 30.50 -2.89
N TYR A 72 -4.28 30.38 -1.73
CA TYR A 72 -3.34 29.31 -1.42
C TYR A 72 -3.89 27.90 -1.68
N PRO A 73 -5.08 27.50 -1.18
CA PRO A 73 -5.60 26.16 -1.48
C PRO A 73 -5.84 25.88 -2.96
N LEU A 74 -6.20 26.90 -3.75
CA LEU A 74 -6.36 26.75 -5.20
C LEU A 74 -4.99 26.51 -5.84
N THR A 75 -3.96 27.25 -5.43
CA THR A 75 -2.60 27.02 -5.93
C THR A 75 -2.08 25.63 -5.59
N VAL A 76 -2.27 25.15 -4.34
CA VAL A 76 -1.89 23.80 -3.92
C VAL A 76 -2.67 22.74 -4.70
N PHE A 77 -3.96 22.95 -4.92
CA PHE A 77 -4.80 22.04 -5.70
C PHE A 77 -4.28 21.84 -7.12
N PHE A 78 -3.83 22.91 -7.78
CA PHE A 78 -3.27 22.83 -9.13
C PHE A 78 -1.79 22.38 -9.14
N SER A 79 -0.99 22.72 -8.12
CA SER A 79 0.43 22.33 -8.03
C SER A 79 0.65 20.87 -7.66
N LEU A 80 -0.35 20.21 -7.09
CA LEU A 80 -0.35 18.76 -6.88
C LEU A 80 -0.50 17.98 -8.20
N SER A 81 -0.74 18.63 -9.34
CA SER A 81 -0.77 17.97 -10.65
C SER A 81 0.57 18.13 -11.39
N GLY A 82 1.13 17.04 -11.95
CA GLY A 82 2.41 17.06 -12.69
C GLY A 82 3.55 16.31 -11.98
N GLU A 83 4.73 16.94 -11.82
CA GLU A 83 5.96 16.36 -11.23
C GLU A 83 5.78 15.82 -9.80
N ASN A 84 4.74 16.28 -9.10
CA ASN A 84 4.32 15.83 -7.77
C ASN A 84 3.43 14.56 -7.80
N SER A 85 3.30 13.89 -8.95
CA SER A 85 2.54 12.64 -9.09
C SER A 85 3.01 11.54 -8.15
N ILE A 86 4.27 11.58 -7.71
CA ILE A 86 4.85 10.57 -6.81
C ILE A 86 4.10 10.48 -5.48
N PHE A 87 3.51 11.59 -5.02
CA PHE A 87 2.68 11.58 -3.81
C PHE A 87 1.41 10.75 -3.98
N PHE A 88 0.87 10.67 -5.21
CA PHE A 88 -0.31 9.86 -5.50
C PHE A 88 -0.02 8.37 -5.47
N ASP A 89 1.21 7.97 -5.79
CA ASP A 89 1.61 6.57 -5.74
C ASP A 89 1.79 6.10 -4.29
N TYR A 90 2.32 6.96 -3.42
CA TYR A 90 2.68 6.60 -2.04
C TYR A 90 1.57 6.89 -1.01
N ILE A 91 0.89 8.02 -1.13
CA ILE A 91 -0.15 8.43 -0.17
C ILE A 91 -1.47 7.85 -0.64
N GLN A 92 -1.91 6.77 0.04
CA GLN A 92 -3.16 6.07 -0.28
C GLN A 92 -4.35 7.05 -0.43
N GLU A 93 -4.48 8.02 0.47
CA GLU A 93 -5.57 9.01 0.44
C GLU A 93 -5.70 9.80 -0.87
N LEU A 94 -4.60 9.95 -1.62
CA LEU A 94 -4.55 10.66 -2.90
C LEU A 94 -4.85 9.77 -4.10
N GLN A 95 -4.82 8.45 -3.95
CA GLN A 95 -5.07 7.51 -5.05
C GLN A 95 -6.49 7.59 -5.60
N LYS A 96 -6.69 7.16 -6.84
CA LYS A 96 -8.02 7.12 -7.46
C LYS A 96 -8.84 5.98 -6.85
N PRO A 97 -10.09 6.21 -6.41
CA PRO A 97 -10.90 5.17 -5.79
C PRO A 97 -11.37 4.10 -6.79
N ILE A 98 -11.54 4.48 -8.06
CA ILE A 98 -11.97 3.59 -9.14
C ILE A 98 -10.99 3.70 -10.30
N THR A 99 -10.45 2.56 -10.71
CA THR A 99 -9.62 2.40 -11.91
C THR A 99 -10.32 1.43 -12.86
N TRP A 100 -9.82 1.31 -14.10
CA TRP A 100 -10.38 0.36 -15.07
C TRP A 100 -10.32 -1.09 -14.58
N SER A 101 -9.27 -1.45 -13.85
CA SER A 101 -9.13 -2.78 -13.26
C SER A 101 -10.05 -3.00 -12.05
N SER A 102 -10.32 -1.96 -11.26
CA SER A 102 -11.16 -2.09 -10.06
C SER A 102 -12.63 -1.80 -10.28
N LEU A 103 -13.07 -1.39 -11.49
CA LEU A 103 -14.44 -0.93 -11.74
C LEU A 103 -15.50 -1.94 -11.27
N PHE A 104 -15.36 -3.21 -11.66
CA PHE A 104 -16.30 -4.29 -11.33
C PHE A 104 -15.92 -5.10 -10.10
N ASP A 105 -14.86 -4.71 -9.39
CA ASP A 105 -14.44 -5.39 -8.19
C ASP A 105 -15.39 -5.11 -7.01
N VAL A 106 -15.99 -6.15 -6.44
CA VAL A 106 -16.92 -6.04 -5.31
C VAL A 106 -16.22 -5.89 -3.96
N THR A 107 -14.90 -6.08 -3.90
CA THR A 107 -14.13 -5.99 -2.65
C THR A 107 -13.71 -4.56 -2.33
N HIS A 108 -13.39 -3.76 -3.35
CA HIS A 108 -12.92 -2.39 -3.18
C HIS A 108 -14.05 -1.36 -3.29
N PHE A 109 -14.24 -0.57 -2.21
CA PHE A 109 -15.16 0.58 -2.15
C PHE A 109 -16.59 0.30 -2.61
N ILE A 110 -17.11 -0.89 -2.31
CA ILE A 110 -18.44 -1.32 -2.75
C ILE A 110 -19.55 -0.34 -2.35
N TYR A 111 -19.51 0.21 -1.13
CA TYR A 111 -20.51 1.18 -0.67
C TYR A 111 -20.46 2.50 -1.45
N PHE A 112 -19.26 2.96 -1.84
CA PHE A 112 -19.12 4.15 -2.69
C PHE A 112 -19.70 3.89 -4.08
N LYS A 113 -19.44 2.73 -4.68
CA LYS A 113 -20.02 2.33 -5.97
C LYS A 113 -21.54 2.21 -5.91
N ILE A 114 -22.07 1.55 -4.87
CA ILE A 114 -23.51 1.44 -4.64
C ILE A 114 -24.13 2.83 -4.52
N MET A 115 -23.49 3.74 -3.79
CA MET A 115 -24.00 5.10 -3.62
C MET A 115 -24.01 5.89 -4.94
N ILE A 116 -23.00 5.74 -5.81
CA ILE A 116 -23.03 6.28 -7.18
C ILE A 116 -24.23 5.70 -7.93
N LEU A 117 -24.42 4.38 -7.91
CA LEU A 117 -25.50 3.71 -8.65
C LEU A 117 -26.88 4.11 -8.14
N VAL A 118 -27.10 4.14 -6.83
CA VAL A 118 -28.39 4.48 -6.20
C VAL A 118 -28.75 5.94 -6.45
N SER A 119 -27.79 6.86 -6.26
CA SER A 119 -28.02 8.28 -6.56
C SER A 119 -28.23 8.53 -8.05
N PHE A 120 -27.51 7.83 -8.94
CA PHE A 120 -27.75 7.89 -10.38
C PHE A 120 -29.13 7.34 -10.77
N ALA A 121 -29.51 6.17 -10.24
CA ALA A 121 -30.82 5.56 -10.49
C ALA A 121 -31.96 6.48 -10.06
N SER A 122 -31.80 7.24 -8.97
CA SER A 122 -32.81 8.21 -8.54
C SER A 122 -33.10 9.29 -9.60
N PHE A 123 -32.11 9.71 -10.39
CA PHE A 123 -32.35 10.62 -11.53
C PHE A 123 -33.11 9.96 -12.67
N ILE A 124 -32.97 8.64 -12.88
CA ILE A 124 -33.71 7.91 -13.92
C ILE A 124 -35.21 7.93 -13.59
N PHE A 125 -35.57 7.65 -12.34
CA PHE A 125 -36.97 7.74 -11.89
C PHE A 125 -37.50 9.17 -11.95
N CYS A 126 -36.67 10.16 -11.58
CA CYS A 126 -37.01 11.58 -11.66
C CYS A 126 -36.78 12.23 -13.03
N ARG A 127 -36.59 11.48 -14.13
CA ARG A 127 -36.13 12.04 -15.43
C ARG A 127 -36.94 13.22 -15.98
N ARG A 128 -38.23 13.33 -15.60
CA ARG A 128 -39.11 14.45 -16.00
C ARG A 128 -39.00 15.69 -15.10
N ARG A 129 -38.43 15.55 -13.91
CA ARG A 129 -38.35 16.55 -12.83
C ARG A 129 -36.98 16.53 -12.16
N ILE A 130 -35.92 16.79 -12.94
CA ILE A 130 -34.56 16.86 -12.38
C ILE A 130 -34.29 18.30 -11.93
N ASP A 131 -33.90 18.46 -10.65
CA ASP A 131 -33.31 19.72 -10.19
C ASP A 131 -31.88 19.84 -10.71
N ILE A 132 -31.65 20.81 -11.59
CA ILE A 132 -30.34 21.11 -12.17
C ILE A 132 -29.28 21.38 -11.10
N SER A 133 -29.66 22.04 -10.00
CA SER A 133 -28.73 22.38 -8.92
C SER A 133 -28.18 21.10 -8.30
N ALA A 134 -29.06 20.14 -8.03
CA ALA A 134 -28.71 18.82 -7.52
C ALA A 134 -27.88 18.02 -8.54
N LEU A 135 -28.22 18.08 -9.83
CA LEU A 135 -27.47 17.41 -10.90
C LEU A 135 -26.04 17.96 -11.04
N ILE A 136 -25.88 19.28 -11.08
CA ILE A 136 -24.57 19.92 -11.19
C ILE A 136 -23.72 19.62 -9.94
N LEU A 137 -24.33 19.71 -8.75
CA LEU A 137 -23.67 19.36 -7.49
C LEU A 137 -23.20 17.90 -7.53
N TRP A 138 -24.06 16.97 -7.94
CA TRP A 138 -23.73 15.55 -8.06
C TRP A 138 -22.57 15.30 -9.02
N ILE A 139 -22.59 15.91 -10.22
CA ILE A 139 -21.55 15.75 -11.24
C ILE A 139 -20.20 16.27 -10.73
N ILE A 140 -20.18 17.47 -10.16
CA ILE A 140 -18.92 18.09 -9.68
C ILE A 140 -18.31 17.27 -8.55
N PHE A 141 -19.11 16.89 -7.56
CA PHE A 141 -18.61 16.09 -6.45
C PHE A 141 -18.27 14.65 -6.87
N LEU A 142 -18.95 14.09 -7.87
CA LEU A 142 -18.57 12.79 -8.45
C LEU A 142 -17.19 12.90 -9.10
N ILE A 143 -16.99 13.83 -10.02
CA ILE A 143 -15.70 14.04 -10.70
C ILE A 143 -14.60 14.28 -9.65
N PHE A 144 -14.89 15.10 -8.64
CA PHE A 144 -13.95 15.40 -7.56
C PHE A 144 -13.61 14.15 -6.72
N SER A 145 -14.61 13.32 -6.38
CA SER A 145 -14.40 12.07 -5.65
C SER A 145 -13.59 11.04 -6.44
N LEU A 146 -13.76 10.98 -7.76
CA LEU A 146 -13.01 10.07 -8.64
C LEU A 146 -11.53 10.45 -8.78
N LYS A 147 -11.12 11.65 -8.34
CA LYS A 147 -9.72 12.09 -8.38
C LYS A 147 -8.87 11.56 -7.23
N ALA A 148 -9.43 11.41 -6.03
CA ALA A 148 -8.69 10.99 -4.83
C ALA A 148 -9.61 10.32 -3.79
N MET A 149 -9.11 9.31 -3.07
CA MET A 149 -9.91 8.54 -2.12
C MET A 149 -10.45 9.40 -0.97
N ARG A 150 -9.63 10.35 -0.47
CA ARG A 150 -10.04 11.30 0.58
C ARG A 150 -11.23 12.17 0.20
N ASN A 151 -11.56 12.27 -1.10
CA ASN A 151 -12.66 13.08 -1.59
C ASN A 151 -14.01 12.35 -1.58
N MET A 152 -14.03 11.02 -1.35
CA MET A 152 -15.26 10.21 -1.32
C MET A 152 -16.32 10.70 -0.32
N PRO A 153 -15.97 11.11 0.92
CA PRO A 153 -16.96 11.60 1.88
C PRO A 153 -17.75 12.83 1.40
N PHE A 154 -17.14 13.72 0.61
CA PHE A 154 -17.83 14.88 0.06
C PHE A 154 -18.88 14.48 -0.98
N PHE A 155 -18.56 13.49 -1.82
CA PHE A 155 -19.56 12.92 -2.72
C PHE A 155 -20.63 12.15 -1.96
N ALA A 156 -20.30 11.50 -0.84
CA ALA A 156 -21.31 10.85 -0.01
C ALA A 156 -22.37 11.83 0.50
N PHE A 157 -21.93 13.01 0.95
CA PHE A 157 -22.82 14.08 1.33
C PHE A 157 -23.69 14.58 0.16
N ALA A 158 -23.07 14.86 -0.99
CA ALA A 158 -23.81 15.32 -2.18
C ALA A 158 -24.81 14.26 -2.69
N ALA A 159 -24.39 13.00 -2.79
CA ALA A 159 -25.21 11.87 -3.23
C ALA A 159 -26.38 11.62 -2.27
N TYR A 160 -26.17 11.75 -0.96
CA TYR A 160 -27.24 11.66 0.03
C TYR A 160 -28.28 12.77 -0.17
N LEU A 161 -27.86 14.03 -0.29
CA LEU A 161 -28.77 15.15 -0.51
C LEU A 161 -29.58 14.98 -1.80
N VAL A 162 -28.92 14.57 -2.89
CA VAL A 162 -29.54 14.30 -4.19
C VAL A 162 -30.54 13.15 -4.07
N PHE A 163 -30.15 12.05 -3.44
CA PHE A 163 -31.01 10.89 -3.27
C PHE A 163 -32.27 11.23 -2.46
N VAL A 164 -32.12 11.93 -1.34
CA VAL A 164 -33.27 12.37 -0.52
C VAL A 164 -34.17 13.34 -1.29
N THR A 165 -33.58 14.30 -2.01
CA THR A 165 -34.33 15.26 -2.84
C THR A 165 -35.16 14.55 -3.90
N ASN A 166 -34.55 13.60 -4.62
CA ASN A 166 -35.23 12.81 -5.64
C ASN A 166 -36.30 11.90 -5.01
N LEU A 167 -36.02 11.29 -3.86
CA LEU A 167 -36.95 10.42 -3.14
C LEU A 167 -38.24 11.13 -2.74
N MET A 168 -38.20 12.45 -2.44
CA MET A 168 -39.42 13.23 -2.17
C MET A 168 -40.37 13.32 -3.37
N TYR A 169 -39.87 13.15 -4.59
CA TYR A 169 -40.67 13.18 -5.82
C TYR A 169 -41.03 11.79 -6.36
N ILE A 170 -40.39 10.74 -5.85
CA ILE A 170 -40.62 9.35 -6.26
C ILE A 170 -41.73 8.77 -5.37
N SER A 171 -42.85 8.39 -5.97
CA SER A 171 -43.88 7.64 -5.24
C SER A 171 -43.48 6.16 -5.14
N SER A 172 -44.00 5.45 -4.14
CA SER A 172 -43.81 3.99 -4.03
C SER A 172 -44.33 3.23 -5.26
N GLU A 173 -45.33 3.81 -5.96
CA GLU A 173 -45.92 3.25 -7.17
C GLU A 173 -44.99 3.36 -8.39
N ASP A 174 -44.06 4.31 -8.40
CA ASP A 174 -43.08 4.50 -9.48
C ASP A 174 -41.91 3.50 -9.42
N VAL A 175 -41.67 2.90 -8.25
CA VAL A 175 -40.48 2.03 -7.99
C VAL A 175 -40.84 0.55 -7.99
N ILE A 176 -41.96 0.17 -7.37
CA ILE A 176 -42.40 -1.23 -7.27
C ILE A 176 -43.81 -1.30 -7.86
N PRO A 177 -44.00 -1.86 -9.07
CA PRO A 177 -45.33 -1.93 -9.71
C PRO A 177 -46.30 -2.94 -9.06
N ILE A 178 -45.95 -3.47 -7.88
CA ILE A 178 -46.77 -4.43 -7.14
C ILE A 178 -47.63 -3.67 -6.13
N ARG A 179 -48.94 -3.63 -6.38
CA ARG A 179 -49.92 -3.00 -5.50
C ARG A 179 -50.27 -3.93 -4.33
N PHE A 180 -49.46 -3.91 -3.27
CA PHE A 180 -49.88 -4.46 -1.98
C PHE A 180 -50.75 -3.43 -1.27
N SER A 181 -52.07 -3.51 -1.51
CA SER A 181 -53.05 -2.54 -1.02
C SER A 181 -53.59 -2.82 0.38
N ASP A 182 -53.26 -3.96 1.00
CA ASP A 182 -53.73 -4.28 2.35
C ASP A 182 -52.96 -3.44 3.41
N PRO A 183 -53.65 -2.57 4.17
CA PRO A 183 -53.03 -1.76 5.21
C PRO A 183 -52.29 -2.59 6.26
N LYS A 184 -52.74 -3.81 6.56
CA LYS A 184 -52.09 -4.71 7.51
C LYS A 184 -50.74 -5.20 6.98
N PHE A 185 -50.66 -5.50 5.68
CA PHE A 185 -49.42 -5.92 5.04
C PHE A 185 -48.41 -4.77 4.99
N LEU A 186 -48.84 -3.55 4.69
CA LEU A 186 -47.98 -2.35 4.72
C LEU A 186 -47.45 -2.06 6.14
N HIS A 187 -48.30 -2.19 7.16
CA HIS A 187 -47.85 -2.05 8.55
C HIS A 187 -46.85 -3.14 8.94
N LEU A 188 -47.13 -4.41 8.57
CA LEU A 188 -46.26 -5.54 8.87
C LEU A 188 -44.89 -5.40 8.19
N THR A 189 -44.86 -5.07 6.90
CA THR A 189 -43.62 -4.83 6.14
C THR A 189 -42.85 -3.62 6.67
N SER A 190 -43.53 -2.53 7.06
CA SER A 190 -42.89 -1.39 7.73
C SER A 190 -42.26 -1.78 9.07
N ILE A 191 -42.96 -2.59 9.88
CA ILE A 191 -42.43 -3.10 11.15
C ILE A 191 -41.21 -3.98 10.91
N ILE A 192 -41.28 -4.93 9.97
CA ILE A 192 -40.16 -5.81 9.62
C ILE A 192 -38.97 -5.00 9.10
N GLY A 193 -39.19 -4.01 8.23
CA GLY A 193 -38.14 -3.15 7.70
C GLY A 193 -37.46 -2.32 8.80
N LYS A 194 -38.24 -1.73 9.72
CA LYS A 194 -37.70 -1.00 10.88
C LYS A 194 -36.93 -1.91 11.83
N LEU A 195 -37.43 -3.13 12.07
CA LEU A 195 -36.75 -4.13 12.88
C LEU A 195 -35.41 -4.52 12.26
N PHE A 196 -35.38 -4.82 10.95
CA PHE A 196 -34.17 -5.15 10.23
C PHE A 196 -33.14 -4.01 10.28
N LEU A 197 -33.58 -2.77 10.06
CA LEU A 197 -32.72 -1.59 10.17
C LEU A 197 -32.15 -1.43 11.58
N THR A 198 -32.99 -1.63 12.61
CA THR A 198 -32.57 -1.53 14.02
C THR A 198 -31.55 -2.60 14.37
N LEU A 199 -31.80 -3.85 13.96
CA LEU A 199 -30.87 -4.97 14.17
C LEU A 199 -29.55 -4.75 13.43
N TRP A 200 -29.61 -4.21 12.21
CA TRP A 200 -28.40 -3.88 11.44
C TRP A 200 -27.59 -2.76 12.11
N ILE A 201 -28.24 -1.71 12.62
CA ILE A 201 -27.60 -0.66 13.40
C ILE A 201 -26.95 -1.26 14.66
N LEU A 202 -27.69 -2.07 15.43
CA LEU A 202 -27.15 -2.70 16.63
C LEU A 202 -25.95 -3.62 16.32
N ALA A 203 -26.02 -4.40 15.25
CA ALA A 203 -24.92 -5.25 14.81
C ALA A 203 -23.69 -4.41 14.40
N TYR A 204 -23.90 -3.29 13.71
CA TYR A 204 -22.82 -2.37 13.35
C TYR A 204 -22.19 -1.69 14.57
N PHE A 205 -23.00 -1.22 15.52
CA PHE A 205 -22.50 -0.67 16.79
C PHE A 205 -21.75 -1.73 17.60
N GLN A 206 -22.24 -2.97 17.62
CA GLN A 206 -21.55 -4.09 18.27
C GLN A 206 -20.20 -4.35 17.60
N ASP A 207 -20.14 -4.46 16.27
CA ASP A 207 -18.89 -4.65 15.53
C ASP A 207 -17.87 -3.55 15.84
N ILE A 208 -18.31 -2.28 15.84
CA ILE A 208 -17.45 -1.15 16.22
C ILE A 208 -17.01 -1.22 17.68
N SER A 209 -17.91 -1.51 18.61
CA SER A 209 -17.60 -1.53 20.05
C SER A 209 -16.58 -2.62 20.41
N VAL A 210 -16.60 -3.74 19.67
CA VAL A 210 -15.67 -4.86 19.83
C VAL A 210 -14.30 -4.54 19.21
N ARG A 211 -14.21 -3.55 18.31
CA ARG A 211 -12.90 -3.06 17.83
C ARG A 211 -12.17 -2.38 18.97
N GLY A 212 -11.02 -2.94 19.29
CA GLY A 212 -10.22 -2.54 20.43
C GLY A 212 -8.85 -3.19 20.37
N TYR A 213 -7.98 -2.75 21.26
CA TYR A 213 -6.66 -3.32 21.45
C TYR A 213 -6.45 -3.63 22.93
N TYR A 214 -5.49 -4.52 23.20
CA TYR A 214 -5.07 -4.81 24.55
C TYR A 214 -3.91 -3.87 24.91
N ASP A 215 -4.05 -3.15 26.01
CA ASP A 215 -2.97 -2.34 26.58
C ASP A 215 -2.16 -3.23 27.52
N PHE A 216 -0.96 -3.59 27.08
CA PHE A 216 -0.04 -4.46 27.83
C PHE A 216 0.60 -3.75 29.03
N ASP A 217 0.63 -2.41 29.09
CA ASP A 217 1.16 -1.72 30.27
C ASP A 217 0.12 -1.73 31.40
N LYS A 218 -1.14 -1.48 31.05
CA LYS A 218 -2.24 -1.42 32.02
C LYS A 218 -2.97 -2.74 32.25
N HIS A 219 -2.69 -3.75 31.43
CA HIS A 219 -3.36 -5.05 31.44
C HIS A 219 -4.88 -4.93 31.28
N GLU A 220 -5.33 -4.07 30.36
CA GLU A 220 -6.76 -3.82 30.12
C GLU A 220 -7.08 -3.79 28.62
N ARG A 221 -8.30 -4.22 28.27
CA ARG A 221 -8.80 -4.09 26.90
C ARG A 221 -9.40 -2.70 26.71
N LYS A 222 -8.86 -1.95 25.76
CA LYS A 222 -9.37 -0.62 25.37
C LYS A 222 -10.16 -0.69 24.08
N SER A 223 -11.32 -0.02 24.06
CA SER A 223 -12.07 0.20 22.83
C SER A 223 -11.49 1.38 22.06
N GLU A 224 -11.48 1.30 20.74
CA GLU A 224 -11.12 2.44 19.88
C GLU A 224 -12.16 3.58 19.93
N PHE A 225 -13.35 3.30 20.47
CA PHE A 225 -14.43 4.28 20.65
C PHE A 225 -14.23 5.21 21.87
N GLY A 226 -13.40 4.81 22.84
CA GLY A 226 -13.29 5.45 24.16
C GLY A 226 -12.18 6.49 24.33
N GLY A 227 -11.42 6.83 23.28
CA GLY A 227 -10.35 7.82 23.35
C GLY A 227 -9.25 7.65 22.30
N VAL A 228 -8.17 8.43 22.43
CA VAL A 228 -7.00 8.34 21.53
C VAL A 228 -6.29 7.00 21.75
N SER A 229 -6.27 6.16 20.73
CA SER A 229 -5.53 4.89 20.75
C SER A 229 -4.03 5.16 20.74
N GLN A 230 -3.38 5.07 21.89
CA GLN A 230 -1.91 5.20 22.02
C GLN A 230 -1.17 4.12 21.26
N ARG A 231 -1.79 2.95 21.05
CA ARG A 231 -1.24 1.87 20.21
C ARG A 231 -0.83 2.35 18.83
N ASN A 232 -1.43 3.41 18.28
CA ASN A 232 -1.17 3.89 16.93
C ASN A 232 -0.03 4.92 16.84
N PHE A 233 0.58 5.31 17.96
CA PHE A 233 1.61 6.35 18.01
C PHE A 233 2.82 5.83 18.77
N PRO A 234 4.05 6.20 18.37
CA PRO A 234 5.26 5.66 18.97
C PRO A 234 5.56 6.35 20.30
N ASN A 235 4.66 6.18 21.25
CA ASN A 235 4.59 6.98 22.45
C ASN A 235 5.75 6.69 23.39
N LYS A 236 6.14 5.43 23.60
CA LYS A 236 7.22 5.07 24.51
C LYS A 236 8.59 5.51 23.96
N ALA A 237 8.81 5.34 22.66
CA ALA A 237 10.01 5.80 22.00
C ALA A 237 10.16 7.34 22.12
N VAL A 238 9.05 8.07 21.96
CA VAL A 238 9.05 9.53 22.14
C VAL A 238 9.16 9.95 23.60
N ASP A 239 8.55 9.21 24.52
CA ASP A 239 8.68 9.42 25.96
C ASP A 239 10.17 9.30 26.36
N PHE A 240 10.88 8.31 25.84
CA PHE A 240 12.33 8.19 26.01
C PHE A 240 13.09 9.44 25.51
N LEU A 241 12.78 9.96 24.32
CA LEU A 241 13.42 11.19 23.81
C LEU A 241 13.18 12.40 24.73
N VAL A 242 11.96 12.55 25.24
CA VAL A 242 11.54 13.69 26.06
C VAL A 242 12.10 13.61 27.47
N GLU A 243 11.99 12.44 28.12
CA GLU A 243 12.44 12.20 29.50
C GLU A 243 13.95 12.40 29.64
N HIS A 244 14.72 12.03 28.62
CA HIS A 244 16.18 12.15 28.60
C HIS A 244 16.66 13.46 27.96
N ASN A 245 15.75 14.36 27.59
CA ASN A 245 16.02 15.68 27.02
C ASN A 245 16.99 15.61 25.82
N ILE A 246 16.81 14.61 24.96
CA ILE A 246 17.65 14.39 23.79
C ILE A 246 17.42 15.50 22.77
N LYS A 247 18.50 16.01 22.17
CA LYS A 247 18.46 17.14 21.25
C LYS A 247 19.17 16.82 19.95
N GLY A 248 18.62 17.30 18.83
CA GLY A 248 19.28 17.12 17.55
C GLY A 248 18.38 17.21 16.33
N ASN A 249 19.00 16.99 15.16
CA ASN A 249 18.29 16.80 13.91
C ASN A 249 18.11 15.30 13.70
N PHE A 250 16.85 14.88 13.55
CA PHE A 250 16.48 13.48 13.51
C PHE A 250 16.00 13.08 12.13
N PHE A 251 16.60 12.02 11.58
CA PHE A 251 15.98 11.29 10.48
C PHE A 251 14.81 10.48 11.04
N ASN A 252 13.64 10.56 10.42
CA ASN A 252 12.43 9.90 10.90
C ASN A 252 11.56 9.42 9.75
N ASP A 253 10.67 8.46 10.02
CA ASP A 253 9.66 8.06 9.05
C ASP A 253 8.62 9.15 8.82
N PHE A 254 8.04 9.15 7.62
CA PHE A 254 7.01 10.07 7.19
C PHE A 254 5.84 10.23 8.18
N ASN A 255 5.38 9.15 8.79
CA ASN A 255 4.17 9.15 9.62
C ASN A 255 4.42 9.63 11.06
N SER A 256 5.65 9.49 11.59
CA SER A 256 5.98 9.94 12.96
C SER A 256 6.34 11.42 13.05
N GLY A 257 6.71 12.07 11.95
CA GLY A 257 7.23 13.45 11.96
C GLY A 257 6.32 14.46 12.66
N ALA A 258 5.03 14.46 12.34
CA ALA A 258 4.06 15.37 12.97
C ALA A 258 3.89 15.09 14.47
N TYR A 259 3.95 13.81 14.87
CA TYR A 259 3.86 13.41 16.28
C TYR A 259 5.10 13.85 17.08
N LEU A 260 6.29 13.68 16.50
CA LEU A 260 7.56 14.16 17.07
C LEU A 260 7.57 15.68 17.24
N ILE A 261 7.10 16.45 16.24
CA ILE A 261 6.97 17.91 16.35
C ILE A 261 6.05 18.27 17.53
N GLY A 262 4.91 17.59 17.67
CA GLY A 262 3.96 17.89 18.74
C GLY A 262 4.48 17.62 20.16
N ARG A 263 5.33 16.59 20.33
CA ARG A 263 5.79 16.11 21.65
C ARG A 263 7.20 16.54 22.04
N ALA A 264 8.10 16.66 21.07
CA ALA A 264 9.54 16.80 21.31
C ALA A 264 10.13 18.11 20.77
N TRP A 265 9.32 18.99 20.15
CA TRP A 265 9.76 20.33 19.79
C TRP A 265 10.01 21.20 21.04
N PRO A 266 11.07 22.02 21.09
CA PRO A 266 12.05 22.33 20.04
C PRO A 266 13.32 21.48 20.05
N ASN A 267 13.41 20.50 20.95
CA ASN A 267 14.61 19.69 21.15
C ASN A 267 14.92 18.79 19.94
N ILE A 268 13.88 18.23 19.33
CA ILE A 268 13.98 17.35 18.16
C ILE A 268 13.50 18.10 16.92
N LYS A 269 14.37 18.23 15.91
CA LYS A 269 14.02 18.72 14.58
C LYS A 269 13.86 17.53 13.65
N VAL A 270 12.65 17.34 13.14
CA VAL A 270 12.33 16.21 12.24
C VAL A 270 12.85 16.46 10.82
N PHE A 271 13.21 15.38 10.13
CA PHE A 271 13.65 15.41 8.75
C PHE A 271 12.47 15.60 7.78
N ILE A 272 11.36 14.92 8.05
CA ILE A 272 10.15 14.99 7.23
C ILE A 272 8.89 14.85 8.09
N ASP A 273 7.78 15.42 7.63
CA ASP A 273 6.44 15.19 8.16
C ASP A 273 5.38 15.18 7.03
N GLY A 274 4.11 15.05 7.41
CA GLY A 274 2.98 14.92 6.50
C GLY A 274 2.73 16.08 5.52
N ARG A 275 3.43 17.23 5.67
CA ARG A 275 3.27 18.43 4.84
C ARG A 275 4.12 18.35 3.57
N THR A 276 3.89 17.33 2.74
CA THR A 276 4.70 17.07 1.54
C THR A 276 4.73 18.22 0.53
N GLU A 277 3.68 19.04 0.50
CA GLU A 277 3.58 20.26 -0.31
C GLU A 277 4.63 21.32 0.05
N VAL A 278 5.15 21.30 1.28
CA VAL A 278 6.16 22.26 1.74
C VAL A 278 7.56 21.87 1.27
N TYR A 279 7.84 20.57 1.17
CA TYR A 279 9.17 20.06 0.82
C TYR A 279 9.39 19.88 -0.69
N GLY A 280 8.33 19.58 -1.44
CA GLY A 280 8.37 19.35 -2.88
C GLY A 280 8.77 17.92 -3.30
N GLY A 281 8.47 17.56 -4.56
CA GLY A 281 8.64 16.20 -5.07
C GLY A 281 10.10 15.70 -5.12
N GLU A 282 11.08 16.57 -5.41
CA GLU A 282 12.50 16.19 -5.47
C GLU A 282 13.06 15.81 -4.10
N PHE A 283 12.70 16.54 -3.04
CA PHE A 283 13.05 16.16 -1.67
C PHE A 283 12.41 14.83 -1.28
N PHE A 284 11.15 14.61 -1.65
CA PHE A 284 10.47 13.36 -1.35
C PHE A 284 11.11 12.16 -2.07
N LYS A 285 11.50 12.31 -3.34
CA LYS A 285 12.29 11.30 -4.07
C LYS A 285 13.61 11.00 -3.38
N PHE A 286 14.30 12.03 -2.89
CA PHE A 286 15.54 11.88 -2.12
C PHE A 286 15.29 11.07 -0.83
N TYR A 287 14.26 11.42 -0.06
CA TYR A 287 13.84 10.67 1.12
C TYR A 287 13.49 9.21 0.81
N GLN A 288 12.76 8.94 -0.28
CA GLN A 288 12.39 7.58 -0.68
C GLN A 288 13.58 6.71 -1.05
N LYS A 289 14.65 7.27 -1.64
CA LYS A 289 15.88 6.50 -1.88
C LYS A 289 16.48 5.98 -0.58
N ILE A 290 16.41 6.76 0.49
CA ILE A 290 16.90 6.37 1.81
C ILE A 290 15.92 5.38 2.47
N TRP A 291 14.64 5.72 2.55
CA TRP A 291 13.65 4.95 3.29
C TRP A 291 13.27 3.64 2.61
N ASP A 292 13.01 3.65 1.29
CA ASP A 292 12.51 2.46 0.59
C ASP A 292 13.63 1.58 0.03
N LYS A 293 14.78 2.16 -0.38
CA LYS A 293 15.90 1.42 -1.00
C LYS A 293 17.14 1.27 -0.10
N GLY A 294 17.07 1.76 1.14
CA GLY A 294 18.17 1.67 2.10
C GLY A 294 19.52 2.15 1.60
N ASP A 295 19.54 3.13 0.69
CA ASP A 295 20.78 3.58 0.05
C ASP A 295 21.66 4.33 1.08
N GLY A 296 22.65 3.61 1.61
CA GLY A 296 23.53 4.11 2.67
C GLY A 296 24.37 5.31 2.25
N ASP A 297 24.75 5.39 0.97
CA ASP A 297 25.53 6.53 0.45
C ASP A 297 24.68 7.80 0.41
N VAL A 298 23.42 7.68 -0.04
CA VAL A 298 22.46 8.77 -0.03
C VAL A 298 22.07 9.16 1.41
N PHE A 299 22.00 8.19 2.32
CA PHE A 299 21.80 8.46 3.74
C PHE A 299 22.94 9.29 4.32
N GLU A 300 24.20 8.95 4.05
CA GLU A 300 25.36 9.73 4.52
C GLU A 300 25.41 11.13 3.91
N GLU A 301 25.02 11.30 2.63
CA GLU A 301 24.80 12.63 2.05
C GLU A 301 23.79 13.43 2.89
N ALA A 302 22.68 12.80 3.29
CA ALA A 302 21.66 13.43 4.13
C ALA A 302 22.22 13.77 5.53
N VAL A 303 23.00 12.88 6.13
CA VAL A 303 23.63 13.07 7.45
C VAL A 303 24.53 14.30 7.41
N GLY A 304 25.36 14.44 6.39
CA GLY A 304 26.23 15.61 6.20
C GLY A 304 25.45 16.90 5.92
N ARG A 305 24.54 16.86 4.95
CA ARG A 305 23.79 18.03 4.48
C ARG A 305 22.86 18.61 5.55
N TYR A 306 22.16 17.75 6.27
CA TYR A 306 21.16 18.15 7.27
C TYR A 306 21.67 18.03 8.70
N LYS A 307 22.95 17.68 8.90
CA LYS A 307 23.60 17.55 10.21
C LYS A 307 22.81 16.62 11.14
N ILE A 308 22.47 15.44 10.64
CA ILE A 308 21.64 14.47 11.36
C ILE A 308 22.46 13.90 12.52
N THR A 309 21.89 13.91 13.72
CA THR A 309 22.53 13.45 14.96
C THR A 309 21.76 12.32 15.65
N GLY A 310 20.55 12.01 15.17
CA GLY A 310 19.73 10.91 15.65
C GLY A 310 18.86 10.34 14.54
N VAL A 311 18.42 9.10 14.71
CA VAL A 311 17.48 8.43 13.81
C VAL A 311 16.35 7.82 14.64
N PHE A 312 15.12 8.06 14.21
CA PHE A 312 13.91 7.54 14.82
C PHE A 312 13.16 6.64 13.83
N LEU A 313 13.13 5.35 14.10
CA LEU A 313 12.50 4.35 13.22
C LEU A 313 11.23 3.80 13.90
N ASN A 314 10.06 4.22 13.43
CA ASN A 314 8.76 3.75 13.94
C ASN A 314 8.37 2.38 13.38
N SER A 315 7.83 1.50 14.24
CA SER A 315 7.40 0.14 13.87
C SER A 315 5.90 -0.15 14.08
N ILE A 316 5.09 0.81 14.53
CA ILE A 316 3.71 0.54 15.01
C ILE A 316 2.72 0.06 13.93
N ARG A 317 2.95 0.44 12.67
CA ARG A 317 2.04 0.13 11.56
C ARG A 317 2.73 -0.41 10.32
N GLN A 318 4.05 -0.35 10.32
CA GLN A 318 4.89 -0.74 9.19
C GLN A 318 6.17 -1.32 9.74
N HIS A 319 6.75 -2.21 8.96
CA HIS A 319 8.04 -2.79 9.26
C HIS A 319 9.12 -1.75 8.96
N ILE A 320 10.16 -1.68 9.80
CA ILE A 320 11.31 -0.79 9.55
C ILE A 320 12.03 -1.33 8.29
N PRO A 321 12.44 -0.46 7.35
CA PRO A 321 13.21 -0.89 6.17
C PRO A 321 14.48 -1.63 6.58
N GLU A 322 14.61 -2.89 6.12
CA GLU A 322 15.68 -3.80 6.58
C GLU A 322 17.08 -3.28 6.24
N GLU A 323 17.27 -2.72 5.04
CA GLU A 323 18.57 -2.25 4.58
C GLU A 323 19.08 -1.04 5.37
N LEU A 324 18.23 -0.03 5.60
CA LEU A 324 18.57 1.14 6.43
C LEU A 324 18.85 0.71 7.87
N LEU A 325 18.04 -0.20 8.41
CA LEU A 325 18.21 -0.73 9.76
C LEU A 325 19.56 -1.47 9.90
N ARG A 326 19.92 -2.32 8.93
CA ARG A 326 21.21 -3.03 8.89
C ARG A 326 22.38 -2.07 8.75
N TYR A 327 22.24 -1.02 7.93
CA TYR A 327 23.26 0.02 7.80
C TYR A 327 23.53 0.69 9.15
N LEU A 328 22.49 1.18 9.82
CA LEU A 328 22.62 1.88 11.10
C LEU A 328 23.16 0.98 12.21
N TYR A 329 22.86 -0.32 12.18
CA TYR A 329 23.32 -1.26 13.20
C TYR A 329 24.78 -1.70 12.99
N THR A 330 25.25 -1.79 11.73
CA THR A 330 26.62 -2.21 11.43
C THR A 330 27.63 -1.07 11.45
N HIS A 331 27.17 0.17 11.27
CA HIS A 331 28.04 1.34 11.20
C HIS A 331 28.47 1.83 12.60
N GLU A 332 29.77 2.02 12.82
CA GLU A 332 30.34 2.29 14.16
C GLU A 332 29.86 3.61 14.78
N ASP A 333 29.60 4.61 13.95
CA ASP A 333 29.10 5.93 14.35
C ASP A 333 27.70 5.91 14.99
N TRP A 334 26.90 4.88 14.79
CA TRP A 334 25.49 4.86 15.20
C TRP A 334 25.25 3.87 16.32
N LYS A 335 24.71 4.35 17.44
CA LYS A 335 24.47 3.56 18.66
C LYS A 335 23.00 3.45 18.98
N VAL A 336 22.53 2.23 19.24
CA VAL A 336 21.15 1.95 19.63
C VAL A 336 20.95 2.33 21.09
N VAL A 337 20.08 3.29 21.36
CA VAL A 337 19.79 3.74 22.74
C VAL A 337 18.37 3.39 23.20
N TYR A 338 17.51 2.97 22.28
CA TYR A 338 16.15 2.55 22.57
C TYR A 338 15.70 1.50 21.57
N PHE A 339 15.05 0.46 22.08
CA PHE A 339 14.42 -0.58 21.28
C PHE A 339 13.19 -1.14 22.01
N ASP A 340 12.02 -1.00 21.42
CA ASP A 340 10.76 -1.61 21.88
C ASP A 340 9.85 -1.88 20.65
N TYR A 341 8.58 -2.21 20.86
CA TYR A 341 7.62 -2.52 19.81
C TYR A 341 7.22 -1.33 18.96
N ASP A 342 7.39 -0.12 19.49
CA ASP A 342 6.92 1.10 18.87
C ASP A 342 7.97 1.83 18.06
N GLY A 343 9.23 1.45 18.23
CA GLY A 343 10.30 1.87 17.36
C GLY A 343 11.68 1.62 17.91
N MET A 344 12.65 2.18 17.21
CA MET A 344 14.07 2.07 17.51
C MET A 344 14.73 3.43 17.33
N ILE A 345 15.62 3.80 18.27
CA ILE A 345 16.32 5.09 18.25
C ILE A 345 17.83 4.84 18.18
N PHE A 346 18.44 5.45 17.17
CA PHE A 346 19.89 5.51 17.03
C PHE A 346 20.37 6.92 17.32
N LEU A 347 21.47 7.04 18.05
CA LEU A 347 22.20 8.30 18.23
C LEU A 347 23.57 8.19 17.60
N LYS A 348 24.00 9.26 16.93
CA LYS A 348 25.37 9.35 16.42
C LYS A 348 26.34 9.51 17.59
N ASP A 349 27.49 8.83 17.58
CA ASP A 349 28.56 9.00 18.58
C ASP A 349 29.26 10.36 18.38
N ILE A 350 28.64 11.38 18.95
CA ILE A 350 29.15 12.74 19.03
C ILE A 350 29.17 13.19 20.49
N PRO A 351 30.02 14.17 20.87
CA PRO A 351 30.15 14.60 22.26
C PRO A 351 28.83 14.97 22.97
N VAL A 352 27.84 15.46 22.21
CA VAL A 352 26.51 15.83 22.74
C VAL A 352 25.69 14.59 23.13
N ASN A 353 25.83 13.48 22.40
CA ASN A 353 25.04 12.27 22.61
C ASN A 353 25.73 11.26 23.54
N ARG A 354 27.06 11.34 23.70
CA ARG A 354 27.85 10.40 24.52
C ARG A 354 27.28 10.13 25.91
N PRO A 355 26.85 11.13 26.71
CA PRO A 355 26.28 10.85 28.03
C PRO A 355 25.05 9.94 28.00
N ILE A 356 24.23 10.06 26.94
CA ILE A 356 23.05 9.23 26.75
C ILE A 356 23.44 7.86 26.20
N ILE A 357 24.38 7.80 25.26
CA ILE A 357 24.90 6.54 24.71
C ILE A 357 25.51 5.70 25.83
N ASP A 358 26.43 6.27 26.62
CA ASP A 358 27.13 5.57 27.70
C ASP A 358 26.17 4.99 28.75
N GLN A 359 24.98 5.58 28.92
CA GLN A 359 23.99 5.15 29.90
C GLN A 359 22.94 4.18 29.33
N TYR A 360 22.56 4.33 28.06
CA TYR A 360 21.40 3.65 27.47
C TYR A 360 21.72 2.79 26.25
N GLU A 361 22.99 2.65 25.85
CA GLU A 361 23.37 1.75 24.75
C GLU A 361 22.87 0.32 24.99
N ILE A 362 22.17 -0.23 24.01
CA ILE A 362 21.54 -1.56 24.08
C ILE A 362 22.34 -2.55 23.24
N ASP A 363 22.84 -3.60 23.89
CA ASP A 363 23.38 -4.77 23.20
C ASP A 363 22.26 -5.73 22.82
N LEU A 364 21.78 -5.64 21.58
CA LEU A 364 20.70 -6.47 21.06
C LEU A 364 21.05 -7.96 20.98
N THR A 365 22.34 -8.32 20.99
CA THR A 365 22.74 -9.75 20.98
C THR A 365 22.38 -10.45 22.28
N LYS A 366 22.26 -9.69 23.36
CA LYS A 366 21.84 -10.14 24.70
C LYS A 366 20.39 -9.81 25.01
N TRP A 367 19.59 -9.44 24.00
CA TRP A 367 18.18 -9.13 24.19
C TRP A 367 17.40 -10.37 24.60
N GLU A 368 16.66 -10.26 25.70
CA GLU A 368 15.77 -11.30 26.20
C GLU A 368 14.31 -10.83 26.10
N ALA A 369 13.44 -11.74 25.66
CA ALA A 369 12.01 -11.45 25.57
C ALA A 369 11.42 -11.24 26.97
N GLN A 370 10.67 -10.16 27.13
CA GLN A 370 9.98 -9.87 28.39
C GLN A 370 8.86 -10.89 28.62
N GLU A 371 8.84 -11.52 29.80
CA GLU A 371 7.76 -12.41 30.18
C GLU A 371 6.48 -11.62 30.47
N GLU A 372 5.42 -11.94 29.70
CA GLU A 372 4.11 -11.35 29.88
C GLU A 372 3.30 -12.15 30.92
N ASP A 373 2.61 -11.45 31.83
CA ASP A 373 1.76 -12.08 32.84
C ASP A 373 0.46 -12.59 32.21
N LEU A 374 0.50 -13.84 31.74
CA LEU A 374 -0.64 -14.51 31.11
C LEU A 374 -1.86 -14.62 32.04
N LEU A 375 -1.67 -14.64 33.36
CA LEU A 375 -2.77 -14.70 34.32
C LEU A 375 -3.52 -13.37 34.39
N ARG A 376 -2.79 -12.24 34.32
CA ARG A 376 -3.42 -10.91 34.22
C ARG A 376 -4.13 -10.70 32.88
N ILE A 377 -3.57 -11.22 31.80
CA ILE A 377 -4.21 -11.17 30.47
C ILE A 377 -5.50 -11.98 30.43
N GLY A 378 -5.49 -13.14 31.09
CA GLY A 378 -6.62 -14.04 31.18
C GLY A 378 -7.03 -14.62 29.81
N ALA A 379 -8.31 -14.97 29.67
CA ALA A 379 -8.85 -15.58 28.45
C ALA A 379 -9.14 -14.56 27.32
N THR A 380 -8.61 -13.35 27.42
CA THR A 380 -8.88 -12.27 26.45
C THR A 380 -8.19 -12.58 25.13
N LYS A 381 -8.90 -12.45 24.00
CA LYS A 381 -8.26 -12.55 22.68
C LYS A 381 -7.36 -11.33 22.44
N VAL A 382 -6.04 -11.55 22.48
CA VAL A 382 -5.03 -10.51 22.31
C VAL A 382 -4.24 -10.72 21.02
N LYS A 383 -3.89 -9.61 20.35
CA LYS A 383 -2.91 -9.60 19.26
C LYS A 383 -1.53 -9.31 19.86
N PRO A 384 -0.51 -10.15 19.64
CA PRO A 384 0.81 -10.02 20.27
C PRO A 384 1.67 -9.03 19.50
N PHE A 385 1.17 -7.80 19.29
CA PHE A 385 1.84 -6.84 18.41
C PHE A 385 3.21 -6.43 18.96
N ARG A 386 3.39 -6.39 20.29
CA ARG A 386 4.67 -6.00 20.89
C ARG A 386 5.79 -6.94 20.49
N ASN A 387 5.61 -8.20 20.83
CA ASN A 387 6.54 -9.27 20.55
C ASN A 387 6.71 -9.49 19.05
N TYR A 388 5.63 -9.38 18.26
CA TYR A 388 5.71 -9.51 16.80
C TYR A 388 6.62 -8.45 16.16
N TYR A 389 6.43 -7.17 16.50
CA TYR A 389 7.25 -6.10 15.91
C TYR A 389 8.70 -6.16 16.39
N ARG A 390 8.95 -6.44 17.67
CA ARG A 390 10.32 -6.66 18.17
C ARG A 390 10.99 -7.85 17.46
N ALA A 391 10.29 -8.98 17.36
CA ALA A 391 10.81 -10.18 16.69
C ALA A 391 11.15 -9.90 15.22
N PHE A 392 10.30 -9.15 14.51
CA PHE A 392 10.56 -8.79 13.12
C PHE A 392 11.81 -7.90 13.00
N THR A 393 11.93 -6.86 13.84
CA THR A 393 13.09 -5.96 13.81
C THR A 393 14.39 -6.71 14.13
N LEU A 394 14.36 -7.66 15.08
CA LEU A 394 15.51 -8.50 15.41
C LEU A 394 15.87 -9.45 14.26
N ASP A 395 14.88 -10.04 13.56
CA ASP A 395 15.12 -10.86 12.37
C ASP A 395 15.70 -10.04 11.21
N ALA A 396 15.28 -8.79 11.03
CA ALA A 396 15.84 -7.90 10.03
C ALA A 396 17.34 -7.61 10.28
N LEU A 397 17.79 -7.66 11.53
CA LEU A 397 19.19 -7.53 11.97
C LEU A 397 19.96 -8.86 11.99
N ASP A 398 19.37 -9.96 11.50
CA ASP A 398 19.92 -11.31 11.53
C ASP A 398 20.21 -11.83 12.97
N LEU A 399 19.57 -11.24 13.99
CA LEU A 399 19.64 -11.66 15.39
C LEU A 399 18.61 -12.77 15.67
N TYR A 400 18.82 -13.93 15.05
CA TYR A 400 17.83 -15.02 15.03
C TYR A 400 17.47 -15.58 16.42
N GLY A 401 18.40 -15.59 17.38
CA GLY A 401 18.15 -16.06 18.74
C GLY A 401 17.11 -15.19 19.48
N PRO A 402 17.43 -13.90 19.69
CA PRO A 402 16.47 -12.94 20.25
C PRO A 402 15.16 -12.85 19.47
N ALA A 403 15.21 -12.86 18.13
CA ALA A 403 14.02 -12.83 17.29
C ALA A 403 13.10 -14.03 17.55
N MET A 404 13.67 -15.24 17.67
CA MET A 404 12.92 -16.45 17.98
C MET A 404 12.32 -16.41 19.39
N ALA A 405 13.03 -15.87 20.38
CA ALA A 405 12.52 -15.73 21.74
C ALA A 405 11.27 -14.84 21.80
N GLU A 406 11.31 -13.67 21.14
CA GLU A 406 10.14 -12.77 21.03
C GLU A 406 9.00 -13.42 20.22
N ALA A 407 9.30 -14.10 19.12
CA ALA A 407 8.28 -14.79 18.34
C ALA A 407 7.61 -15.93 19.13
N GLN A 408 8.35 -16.66 19.97
CA GLN A 408 7.79 -17.68 20.87
C GLN A 408 6.93 -17.07 21.97
N ALA A 409 7.33 -15.94 22.55
CA ALA A 409 6.50 -15.18 23.49
C ALA A 409 5.18 -14.74 22.82
N ALA A 410 5.24 -14.30 21.55
CA ALA A 410 4.06 -13.95 20.76
C ALA A 410 3.10 -15.14 20.56
N ILE A 411 3.63 -16.36 20.32
CA ILE A 411 2.80 -17.58 20.21
C ILE A 411 2.11 -17.89 21.53
N LYS A 412 2.80 -17.78 22.67
CA LYS A 412 2.21 -18.03 24.00
C LYS A 412 1.01 -17.12 24.25
N LEU A 413 1.11 -15.85 23.85
CA LEU A 413 0.02 -14.87 23.94
C LEU A 413 -1.13 -15.14 22.97
N SER A 414 -0.82 -15.54 21.74
CA SER A 414 -1.80 -15.72 20.69
C SER A 414 -1.44 -16.91 19.80
N PRO A 415 -1.82 -18.13 20.20
CA PRO A 415 -1.51 -19.35 19.47
C PRO A 415 -2.14 -19.42 18.07
N SER A 416 -3.12 -18.55 17.78
CA SER A 416 -3.82 -18.44 16.50
C SER A 416 -3.30 -17.28 15.63
N SER A 417 -2.08 -16.78 15.86
CA SER A 417 -1.53 -15.64 15.12
C SER A 417 -0.74 -16.10 13.88
N ALA A 418 -1.38 -16.14 12.71
CA ALA A 418 -0.75 -16.57 11.45
C ALA A 418 0.56 -15.80 11.13
N ASN A 419 0.58 -14.49 11.36
CA ASN A 419 1.76 -13.65 11.12
C ASN A 419 2.99 -14.07 11.93
N VAL A 420 2.81 -14.57 13.15
CA VAL A 420 3.92 -15.01 14.00
C VAL A 420 4.49 -16.34 13.49
N TYR A 421 3.63 -17.30 13.10
CA TYR A 421 4.09 -18.54 12.47
C TYR A 421 4.80 -18.26 11.13
N LYS A 422 4.29 -17.32 10.33
CA LYS A 422 4.96 -16.85 9.11
C LYS A 422 6.36 -16.31 9.40
N LEU A 423 6.51 -15.44 10.40
CA LEU A 423 7.81 -14.87 10.79
C LEU A 423 8.79 -15.96 11.24
N ILE A 424 8.35 -16.92 12.06
CA ILE A 424 9.20 -18.05 12.48
C ILE A 424 9.62 -18.90 11.28
N GLY A 425 8.69 -19.16 10.36
CA GLY A 425 9.00 -19.86 9.11
C GLY A 425 10.06 -19.11 8.27
N GLN A 426 9.97 -17.78 8.19
CA GLN A 426 10.96 -16.94 7.52
C GLN A 426 12.34 -17.03 8.18
N ILE A 427 12.39 -16.94 9.52
CA ILE A 427 13.63 -17.10 10.30
C ILE A 427 14.28 -18.46 10.03
N TYR A 428 13.50 -19.55 10.03
CA TYR A 428 14.03 -20.89 9.70
C TYR A 428 14.49 -21.01 8.24
N ALA A 429 13.77 -20.39 7.30
CA ALA A 429 14.15 -20.39 5.89
C ALA A 429 15.48 -19.65 5.67
N LYS A 430 15.71 -18.50 6.32
CA LYS A 430 16.99 -17.77 6.30
C LYS A 430 18.14 -18.62 6.86
N GLN A 431 17.87 -19.44 7.88
CA GLN A 431 18.81 -20.42 8.43
C GLN A 431 18.97 -21.70 7.58
N LYS A 432 18.33 -21.78 6.39
CA LYS A 432 18.31 -22.95 5.51
C LYS A 432 17.71 -24.22 6.15
N ARG A 433 16.93 -24.06 7.22
CA ARG A 433 16.18 -25.14 7.87
C ARG A 433 14.81 -25.27 7.21
N PHE A 434 14.80 -25.70 5.95
CA PHE A 434 13.62 -25.66 5.10
C PHE A 434 12.47 -26.53 5.61
N ARG A 435 12.76 -27.66 6.25
CA ARG A 435 11.72 -28.53 6.83
C ARG A 435 10.98 -27.85 7.98
N ASP A 436 11.70 -27.18 8.87
CA ASP A 436 11.07 -26.42 9.95
C ASP A 436 10.28 -25.24 9.38
N ALA A 437 10.87 -24.51 8.43
CA ALA A 437 10.18 -23.41 7.74
C ALA A 437 8.85 -23.87 7.12
N PHE A 438 8.85 -25.02 6.43
CA PHE A 438 7.66 -25.64 5.87
C PHE A 438 6.57 -25.90 6.92
N GLU A 439 6.92 -26.49 8.08
CA GLU A 439 5.95 -26.79 9.13
C GLU A 439 5.28 -25.51 9.67
N TYR A 440 6.06 -24.44 9.89
CA TYR A 440 5.55 -23.16 10.37
C TYR A 440 4.75 -22.40 9.31
N PHE A 441 5.19 -22.40 8.04
CA PHE A 441 4.38 -21.84 6.95
C PHE A 441 3.08 -22.61 6.73
N ARG A 442 3.10 -23.94 6.88
CA ARG A 442 1.90 -24.78 6.81
C ARG A 442 0.95 -24.43 7.94
N ALA A 443 1.44 -24.28 9.17
CA ALA A 443 0.62 -23.85 10.30
C ALA A 443 0.00 -22.47 10.06
N ALA A 444 0.79 -21.51 9.56
CA ALA A 444 0.28 -20.19 9.19
C ALA A 444 -0.84 -20.28 8.13
N ALA A 445 -0.67 -21.11 7.09
CA ALA A 445 -1.65 -21.31 6.02
C ALA A 445 -2.93 -22.03 6.47
N VAL A 446 -2.88 -22.80 7.56
CA VAL A 446 -4.06 -23.41 8.18
C VAL A 446 -4.84 -22.38 8.99
N ILE A 447 -4.14 -21.49 9.71
CA ILE A 447 -4.75 -20.43 10.51
C ILE A 447 -5.39 -19.36 9.62
N ASP A 448 -4.64 -18.90 8.61
CA ASP A 448 -5.11 -17.95 7.61
C ASP A 448 -4.93 -18.52 6.20
N SER A 449 -6.02 -19.08 5.69
CA SER A 449 -6.01 -19.73 4.38
C SER A 449 -6.07 -18.75 3.21
N ASP A 450 -6.28 -17.46 3.44
CA ASP A 450 -6.41 -16.45 2.39
C ASP A 450 -5.22 -15.47 2.34
N ASP A 451 -4.16 -15.73 3.11
CA ASP A 451 -2.92 -14.97 2.99
C ASP A 451 -2.07 -15.48 1.82
N GLN A 452 -2.09 -14.72 0.72
CA GLN A 452 -1.30 -14.98 -0.49
C GLN A 452 0.20 -15.11 -0.17
N GLU A 453 0.73 -14.24 0.70
CA GLU A 453 2.17 -14.20 1.04
C GLU A 453 2.57 -15.45 1.83
N THR A 454 1.73 -15.90 2.77
CA THR A 454 1.95 -17.17 3.49
C THR A 454 1.99 -18.36 2.51
N ARG A 455 1.07 -18.42 1.56
CA ARG A 455 1.05 -19.50 0.55
C ARG A 455 2.27 -19.45 -0.36
N TYR A 456 2.72 -18.25 -0.73
CA TYR A 456 3.94 -18.06 -1.51
C TYR A 456 5.17 -18.59 -0.75
N ASN A 457 5.32 -18.21 0.52
CA ASN A 457 6.42 -18.70 1.37
C ASN A 457 6.35 -20.22 1.58
N LEU A 458 5.16 -20.79 1.72
CA LEU A 458 4.96 -22.25 1.78
C LEU A 458 5.40 -22.95 0.48
N ALA A 459 5.02 -22.40 -0.67
CA ALA A 459 5.41 -22.92 -1.98
C ALA A 459 6.93 -22.83 -2.20
N ARG A 460 7.56 -21.74 -1.73
CA ARG A 460 9.03 -21.59 -1.75
C ARG A 460 9.70 -22.63 -0.85
N ALA A 461 9.19 -22.86 0.36
CA ALA A 461 9.73 -23.90 1.24
C ALA A 461 9.66 -25.30 0.62
N TYR A 462 8.58 -25.62 -0.11
CA TYR A 462 8.51 -26.85 -0.91
C TYR A 462 9.59 -26.91 -2.00
N LEU A 463 9.83 -25.80 -2.72
CA LEU A 463 10.91 -25.74 -3.72
C LEU A 463 12.29 -25.93 -3.10
N ASP A 464 12.56 -25.28 -1.97
CA ASP A 464 13.85 -25.36 -1.27
C ASP A 464 14.10 -26.77 -0.68
N MET A 465 13.02 -27.51 -0.41
CA MET A 465 13.06 -28.94 -0.05
C MET A 465 13.09 -29.89 -1.27
N GLU A 466 13.11 -29.36 -2.49
CA GLU A 466 13.03 -30.11 -3.76
C GLU A 466 11.71 -30.92 -3.93
N GLU A 467 10.68 -30.63 -3.13
CA GLU A 467 9.35 -31.23 -3.23
C GLU A 467 8.51 -30.50 -4.30
N TYR A 468 8.90 -30.65 -5.56
CA TYR A 468 8.38 -29.82 -6.67
C TYR A 468 6.87 -29.96 -6.92
N ASP A 469 6.29 -31.15 -6.72
CA ASP A 469 4.83 -31.34 -6.87
C ASP A 469 4.03 -30.56 -5.82
N GLY A 470 4.54 -30.49 -4.58
CA GLY A 470 3.95 -29.69 -3.52
C GLY A 470 4.00 -28.19 -3.84
N ALA A 471 5.16 -27.71 -4.32
CA ALA A 471 5.34 -26.33 -4.75
C ALA A 471 4.38 -25.95 -5.89
N VAL A 472 4.32 -26.76 -6.94
CA VAL A 472 3.40 -26.56 -8.07
C VAL A 472 1.97 -26.44 -7.60
N LYS A 473 1.51 -27.35 -6.73
CA LYS A 473 0.14 -27.31 -6.21
C LYS A 473 -0.18 -26.03 -5.45
N GLN A 474 0.76 -25.53 -4.63
CA GLN A 474 0.56 -24.27 -3.92
C GLN A 474 0.53 -23.07 -4.88
N TYR A 475 1.42 -23.03 -5.87
CA TYR A 475 1.42 -21.96 -6.86
C TYR A 475 0.20 -21.98 -7.79
N GLU A 476 -0.34 -23.16 -8.12
CA GLU A 476 -1.62 -23.30 -8.84
C GLU A 476 -2.78 -22.69 -8.02
N ILE A 477 -2.84 -22.94 -6.71
CA ILE A 477 -3.84 -22.32 -5.82
C ILE A 477 -3.68 -20.78 -5.83
N ILE A 478 -2.44 -20.28 -5.79
CA ILE A 478 -2.19 -18.83 -5.82
C ILE A 478 -2.67 -18.25 -7.15
N ARG A 479 -2.34 -18.88 -8.29
CA ARG A 479 -2.82 -18.48 -9.62
C ARG A 479 -4.33 -18.44 -9.69
N ASP A 480 -5.01 -19.44 -9.16
CA ASP A 480 -6.46 -19.57 -9.28
C ASP A 480 -7.21 -18.56 -8.40
N ARG A 481 -6.66 -18.23 -7.22
CA ARG A 481 -7.26 -17.24 -6.31
C ARG A 481 -6.86 -15.80 -6.61
N TRP A 482 -5.61 -15.57 -7.02
CA TRP A 482 -5.05 -14.26 -7.33
C TRP A 482 -4.48 -14.23 -8.75
N PRO A 483 -5.33 -14.36 -9.79
CA PRO A 483 -4.88 -14.49 -11.17
C PRO A 483 -4.14 -13.25 -11.70
N SER A 484 -4.33 -12.10 -11.04
CA SER A 484 -3.79 -10.80 -11.42
C SER A 484 -2.35 -10.53 -10.95
N ASP A 485 -1.75 -11.38 -10.11
CA ASP A 485 -0.37 -11.19 -9.65
C ASP A 485 0.64 -11.83 -10.62
N PRO A 486 1.44 -11.06 -11.39
CA PRO A 486 2.39 -11.63 -12.33
C PRO A 486 3.48 -12.45 -11.65
N ARG A 487 3.79 -12.16 -10.38
CA ARG A 487 4.84 -12.87 -9.63
C ARG A 487 4.50 -14.35 -9.50
N SER A 488 3.22 -14.70 -9.27
CA SER A 488 2.79 -16.09 -9.12
C SER A 488 2.98 -16.91 -10.40
N TRP A 489 2.82 -16.28 -11.57
CA TRP A 489 3.04 -16.94 -12.86
C TRP A 489 4.52 -17.23 -13.11
N PHE A 490 5.42 -16.32 -12.79
CA PHE A 490 6.87 -16.56 -12.91
C PHE A 490 7.33 -17.70 -12.01
N VAL A 491 6.94 -17.69 -10.73
CA VAL A 491 7.35 -18.76 -9.79
C VAL A 491 6.68 -20.10 -10.09
N LEU A 492 5.45 -20.11 -10.60
CA LEU A 492 4.78 -21.33 -11.08
C LEU A 492 5.52 -21.92 -12.28
N SER A 493 5.93 -21.07 -13.24
CA SER A 493 6.74 -21.51 -14.38
C SER A 493 8.09 -22.08 -13.93
N LYS A 494 8.78 -21.41 -13.00
CA LYS A 494 10.02 -21.92 -12.38
C LYS A 494 9.80 -23.26 -11.68
N ALA A 495 8.71 -23.40 -10.94
CA ALA A 495 8.35 -24.65 -10.27
C ALA A 495 8.07 -25.79 -11.26
N TYR A 496 7.35 -25.53 -12.36
CA TYR A 496 7.15 -26.52 -13.42
C TYR A 496 8.47 -26.90 -14.11
N ALA A 497 9.37 -25.94 -14.35
CA ALA A 497 10.67 -26.19 -14.95
C ALA A 497 11.54 -27.09 -14.06
N LYS A 498 11.63 -26.79 -12.75
CA LYS A 498 12.29 -27.67 -11.77
C LYS A 498 11.62 -29.05 -11.65
N ASN A 499 10.30 -29.11 -11.82
CA ASN A 499 9.52 -30.36 -11.89
C ASN A 499 9.57 -31.05 -13.26
N LYS A 500 10.47 -30.64 -14.17
CA LYS A 500 10.66 -31.20 -15.53
C LYS A 500 9.41 -31.18 -16.44
N LYS A 501 8.41 -30.36 -16.11
CA LYS A 501 7.17 -30.18 -16.88
C LYS A 501 7.34 -29.00 -17.86
N TYR A 502 8.27 -29.12 -18.80
CA TYR A 502 8.76 -28.02 -19.66
C TYR A 502 7.67 -27.34 -20.49
N ILE A 503 6.72 -28.11 -21.04
CA ILE A 503 5.61 -27.55 -21.83
C ILE A 503 4.76 -26.63 -20.96
N LYS A 504 4.36 -27.09 -19.76
CA LYS A 504 3.59 -26.28 -18.81
C LYS A 504 4.38 -25.07 -18.32
N ALA A 505 5.68 -25.24 -18.08
CA ALA A 505 6.56 -24.15 -17.69
C ALA A 505 6.60 -23.06 -18.77
N TYR A 506 6.72 -23.44 -20.04
CA TYR A 506 6.73 -22.52 -21.18
C TYR A 506 5.41 -21.78 -21.32
N ASP A 507 4.27 -22.49 -21.31
CA ASP A 507 2.95 -21.87 -21.42
C ASP A 507 2.68 -20.88 -20.28
N THR A 508 3.08 -21.25 -19.06
CA THR A 508 2.96 -20.37 -17.88
C THR A 508 3.86 -19.14 -17.99
N LEU A 509 5.08 -19.29 -18.55
CA LEU A 509 6.00 -18.18 -18.76
C LEU A 509 5.47 -17.19 -19.82
N VAL A 510 4.84 -17.70 -20.89
CA VAL A 510 4.18 -16.87 -21.90
C VAL A 510 3.11 -15.99 -21.26
N GLN A 511 2.28 -16.56 -20.37
CA GLN A 511 1.28 -15.78 -19.63
C GLN A 511 1.95 -14.74 -18.72
N ALA A 512 2.99 -15.12 -17.97
CA ALA A 512 3.71 -14.21 -17.08
C ALA A 512 4.27 -12.99 -17.84
N LEU A 513 4.89 -13.23 -19.01
CA LEU A 513 5.46 -12.20 -19.87
C LEU A 513 4.41 -11.37 -20.59
N HIS A 514 3.21 -11.92 -20.87
CA HIS A 514 2.10 -11.13 -21.37
C HIS A 514 1.63 -10.10 -20.33
N MET A 515 1.64 -10.47 -19.05
CA MET A 515 1.25 -9.58 -17.95
C MET A 515 2.33 -8.54 -17.60
N LYS A 516 3.61 -8.96 -17.56
CA LYS A 516 4.76 -8.07 -17.33
C LYS A 516 5.87 -8.34 -18.34
N PRO A 517 5.85 -7.68 -19.50
CA PRO A 517 6.86 -7.88 -20.55
C PRO A 517 8.29 -7.50 -20.14
N GLY A 518 8.45 -6.65 -19.11
CA GLY A 518 9.75 -6.12 -18.70
C GLY A 518 10.58 -7.04 -17.78
N ASN A 519 10.03 -8.16 -17.28
CA ASN A 519 10.76 -9.01 -16.34
C ASN A 519 11.60 -10.09 -17.04
N ILE A 520 12.54 -9.63 -17.86
CA ILE A 520 13.36 -10.48 -18.73
C ILE A 520 14.39 -11.28 -17.92
N GLY A 521 14.93 -10.69 -16.85
CA GLY A 521 15.92 -11.32 -15.97
C GLY A 521 15.39 -12.59 -15.29
N ASP A 522 14.23 -12.50 -14.63
CA ASP A 522 13.62 -13.66 -13.98
C ASP A 522 13.20 -14.74 -14.98
N ALA A 523 12.74 -14.33 -16.16
CA ALA A 523 12.38 -15.25 -17.23
C ALA A 523 13.59 -15.99 -17.81
N ALA A 524 14.75 -15.31 -17.90
CA ALA A 524 16.01 -15.92 -18.32
C ALA A 524 16.49 -16.98 -17.32
N GLN A 525 16.32 -16.75 -16.02
CA GLN A 525 16.64 -17.74 -15.00
C GLN A 525 15.81 -19.02 -15.14
N ILE A 526 14.57 -18.95 -15.64
CA ILE A 526 13.77 -20.15 -15.90
C ILE A 526 14.36 -20.94 -17.07
N GLY A 527 14.83 -20.25 -18.12
CA GLY A 527 15.60 -20.89 -19.20
C GLY A 527 16.89 -21.54 -18.69
N ASP A 528 17.59 -20.88 -17.76
CA ASP A 528 18.80 -21.41 -17.13
C ASP A 528 18.52 -22.70 -16.37
N VAL A 529 17.40 -22.79 -15.64
CA VAL A 529 16.98 -24.02 -14.96
C VAL A 529 16.80 -25.19 -15.95
N VAL A 530 16.23 -24.94 -17.13
CA VAL A 530 16.04 -25.96 -18.16
C VAL A 530 17.38 -26.35 -18.82
N PHE A 531 18.26 -25.37 -19.00
CA PHE A 531 19.63 -25.59 -19.49
C PHE A 531 20.45 -26.43 -18.52
N GLU A 532 20.36 -26.16 -17.21
CA GLU A 532 21.02 -26.94 -16.15
C GLU A 532 20.55 -28.40 -16.11
N ASP A 533 19.28 -28.67 -16.45
CA ASP A 533 18.75 -30.04 -16.63
C ASP A 533 19.16 -30.68 -17.98
N GLN A 534 20.09 -30.05 -18.72
CA GLN A 534 20.63 -30.50 -20.00
C GLN A 534 19.60 -30.60 -21.13
N GLN A 535 18.42 -30.00 -20.95
CA GLN A 535 17.36 -29.94 -21.96
C GLN A 535 17.59 -28.73 -22.87
N TYR A 536 18.68 -28.77 -23.64
CA TYR A 536 19.16 -27.61 -24.38
C TYR A 536 18.21 -27.14 -25.49
N LYS A 537 17.44 -28.05 -26.11
CA LYS A 537 16.45 -27.69 -27.15
C LYS A 537 15.31 -26.87 -26.54
N GLU A 538 14.82 -27.31 -25.39
CA GLU A 538 13.80 -26.64 -24.61
C GLU A 538 14.34 -25.29 -24.12
N ALA A 539 15.56 -25.24 -23.55
CA ALA A 539 16.18 -23.99 -23.11
C ALA A 539 16.25 -22.94 -24.24
N ILE A 540 16.59 -23.35 -25.46
CA ILE A 540 16.57 -22.47 -26.65
C ILE A 540 15.17 -21.91 -26.90
N LEU A 541 14.10 -22.68 -26.72
CA LEU A 541 12.72 -22.18 -26.85
C LEU A 541 12.41 -21.10 -25.81
N PHE A 542 12.80 -21.31 -24.55
CA PHE A 542 12.63 -20.34 -23.47
C PHE A 542 13.39 -19.04 -23.76
N TYR A 543 14.65 -19.11 -24.18
CA TYR A 543 15.43 -17.93 -24.57
C TYR A 543 14.87 -17.22 -25.81
N SER A 544 14.40 -17.98 -26.80
CA SER A 544 13.79 -17.44 -28.02
C SER A 544 12.51 -16.65 -27.74
N LEU A 545 11.74 -17.03 -26.70
CA LEU A 545 10.59 -16.27 -26.24
C LEU A 545 10.99 -14.87 -25.77
N LEU A 546 12.12 -14.73 -25.07
CA LEU A 546 12.62 -13.43 -24.59
C LEU A 546 13.07 -12.53 -25.73
N LEU A 547 13.73 -13.11 -26.75
CA LEU A 547 14.16 -12.36 -27.93
C LEU A 547 12.99 -11.86 -28.79
N LYS A 548 11.82 -12.52 -28.73
CA LYS A 548 10.60 -11.98 -29.37
C LYS A 548 10.09 -10.71 -28.69
N ILE A 549 10.34 -10.56 -27.38
CA ILE A 549 9.91 -9.39 -26.60
C ILE A 549 10.95 -8.27 -26.75
N ASN A 550 12.23 -8.60 -26.58
CA ASN A 550 13.33 -7.67 -26.79
C ASN A 550 14.45 -8.34 -27.60
N PRO A 551 14.60 -8.00 -28.89
CA PRO A 551 15.64 -8.57 -29.76
C PRO A 551 17.07 -8.18 -29.37
N ASN A 552 17.26 -7.07 -28.63
CA ASN A 552 18.56 -6.46 -28.35
C ASN A 552 19.17 -6.95 -27.03
N LEU A 553 18.99 -8.23 -26.68
CA LEU A 553 19.52 -8.83 -25.46
C LEU A 553 20.74 -9.71 -25.77
N TRP A 554 21.93 -9.13 -25.70
CA TRP A 554 23.16 -9.85 -26.03
C TRP A 554 23.41 -11.05 -25.11
N GLU A 555 23.01 -10.97 -23.83
CA GLU A 555 23.13 -12.05 -22.86
C GLU A 555 22.28 -13.27 -23.25
N ILE A 556 21.10 -13.05 -23.83
CA ILE A 556 20.21 -14.13 -24.25
C ILE A 556 20.72 -14.80 -25.54
N HIS A 557 21.24 -14.02 -26.49
CA HIS A 557 21.93 -14.58 -27.67
C HIS A 557 23.14 -15.42 -27.27
N GLN A 558 23.91 -14.99 -26.26
CA GLN A 558 24.99 -15.78 -25.69
C GLN A 558 24.49 -17.12 -25.12
N LYS A 559 23.41 -17.10 -24.31
CA LYS A 559 22.84 -18.32 -23.72
C LYS A 559 22.32 -19.31 -24.78
N ILE A 560 21.73 -18.81 -25.88
CA ILE A 560 21.36 -19.65 -27.03
C ILE A 560 22.60 -20.25 -27.69
N GLY A 561 23.66 -19.47 -27.88
CA GLY A 561 24.93 -19.96 -28.43
C GLY A 561 25.55 -21.08 -27.58
N GLN A 562 25.53 -20.93 -26.27
CA GLN A 562 25.98 -21.96 -25.32
C GLN A 562 25.13 -23.23 -25.40
N ALA A 563 23.81 -23.10 -25.52
CA ALA A 563 22.90 -24.24 -25.67
C ALA A 563 23.08 -24.97 -27.00
N GLN A 564 23.31 -24.25 -28.09
CA GLN A 564 23.58 -24.83 -29.41
C GLN A 564 24.96 -25.50 -29.46
N GLU A 565 25.96 -24.93 -28.81
CA GLU A 565 27.28 -25.56 -28.64
C GLU A 565 27.16 -26.88 -27.87
N ALA A 566 26.39 -26.89 -26.76
CA ALA A 566 26.14 -28.10 -25.98
C ALA A 566 25.34 -29.17 -26.74
N LEU A 567 24.52 -28.79 -27.72
CA LEU A 567 23.85 -29.69 -28.66
C LEU A 567 24.77 -30.20 -29.79
N GLY A 568 25.99 -29.66 -29.93
CA GLY A 568 26.92 -29.95 -31.01
C GLY A 568 26.64 -29.22 -32.33
N ASP A 569 25.67 -28.29 -32.36
CA ASP A 569 25.37 -27.47 -33.53
C ASP A 569 26.28 -26.23 -33.57
N ILE A 570 27.56 -26.47 -33.91
CA ILE A 570 28.60 -25.45 -34.00
C ILE A 570 28.23 -24.32 -34.99
N PRO A 571 27.65 -24.58 -36.18
CA PRO A 571 27.20 -23.51 -37.08
C PRO A 571 26.15 -22.59 -36.44
N ALA A 572 25.13 -23.14 -35.79
CA ALA A 572 24.11 -22.33 -35.13
C ALA A 572 24.71 -21.53 -33.97
N ALA A 573 25.54 -22.18 -33.14
CA ALA A 573 26.21 -21.55 -32.01
C ALA A 573 27.00 -20.31 -32.43
N LYS A 574 27.79 -20.40 -33.51
CA LYS A 574 28.52 -19.26 -34.08
C LYS A 574 27.61 -18.11 -34.47
N ASN A 575 26.48 -18.40 -35.11
CA ASN A 575 25.54 -17.35 -35.50
C ASN A 575 24.96 -16.64 -34.27
N ALA A 576 24.60 -17.38 -33.22
CA ALA A 576 24.12 -16.80 -31.97
C ALA A 576 25.20 -15.92 -31.28
N PHE A 577 26.45 -16.38 -31.21
CA PHE A 577 27.55 -15.58 -30.68
C PHE A 577 27.87 -14.34 -31.53
N ARG A 578 27.74 -14.41 -32.86
CA ARG A 578 27.86 -13.24 -33.75
C ARG A 578 26.76 -12.21 -33.50
N MET A 579 25.52 -12.66 -33.29
CA MET A 579 24.41 -11.78 -32.93
C MET A 579 24.61 -11.14 -31.55
N ALA A 580 25.13 -11.89 -30.57
CA ALA A 580 25.50 -11.31 -29.28
C ALA A 580 26.58 -10.23 -29.42
N LEU A 581 27.61 -10.48 -30.23
CA LEU A 581 28.72 -9.55 -30.45
C LEU A 581 28.32 -8.32 -31.30
N SER A 582 27.35 -8.43 -32.20
CA SER A 582 26.84 -7.27 -32.94
C SER A 582 26.08 -6.29 -32.04
N ILE A 583 25.46 -6.80 -30.96
CA ILE A 583 24.77 -5.98 -29.95
C ILE A 583 25.75 -5.45 -28.90
N ASN A 584 26.74 -6.24 -28.47
CA ASN A 584 27.79 -5.83 -27.53
C ASN A 584 29.21 -6.08 -28.08
N PRO A 585 29.75 -5.18 -28.93
CA PRO A 585 31.03 -5.36 -29.62
C PRO A 585 32.27 -5.33 -28.72
N GLU A 586 32.16 -4.80 -27.51
CA GLU A 586 33.30 -4.65 -26.59
C GLU A 586 33.56 -5.90 -25.75
N ASN A 587 32.63 -6.87 -25.75
CA ASN A 587 32.75 -8.07 -24.93
C ASN A 587 33.87 -9.01 -25.43
N GLU A 588 35.02 -8.97 -24.75
CA GLU A 588 36.18 -9.81 -25.07
C GLU A 588 35.92 -11.31 -24.92
N ASN A 589 35.04 -11.71 -24.00
CA ASN A 589 34.73 -13.12 -23.77
C ASN A 589 33.99 -13.70 -24.98
N LEU A 590 33.00 -12.97 -25.53
CA LEU A 590 32.30 -13.37 -26.75
C LEU A 590 33.26 -13.50 -27.95
N LYS A 591 34.22 -12.58 -28.08
CA LYS A 591 35.26 -12.66 -29.13
C LYS A 591 36.09 -13.94 -29.01
N LYS A 592 36.59 -14.23 -27.80
CA LYS A 592 37.39 -15.45 -27.52
C LYS A 592 36.59 -16.72 -27.83
N THR A 593 35.34 -16.80 -27.39
CA THR A 593 34.46 -17.97 -27.65
C THR A 593 34.18 -18.14 -29.14
N LEU A 594 33.91 -17.06 -29.88
CA LEU A 594 33.68 -17.13 -31.32
C LEU A 594 34.93 -17.58 -32.07
N THR A 595 36.12 -17.05 -31.74
CA THR A 595 37.39 -17.49 -32.34
C THR A 595 37.66 -18.97 -32.05
N ARG A 596 37.43 -19.43 -30.80
CA ARG A 596 37.53 -20.86 -30.44
C ARG A 596 36.66 -21.74 -31.34
N LEU A 597 35.38 -21.38 -31.49
CA LEU A 597 34.44 -22.12 -32.33
C LEU A 597 34.82 -22.08 -33.82
N GLU A 598 35.45 -20.98 -34.27
CA GLU A 598 35.97 -20.87 -35.63
C GLU A 598 37.13 -21.82 -35.91
N HIS A 599 38.04 -22.03 -34.95
CA HIS A 599 39.10 -23.05 -35.05
C HIS A 599 38.54 -24.47 -35.05
N ILE A 600 37.62 -24.80 -34.13
CA ILE A 600 36.99 -26.14 -34.03
C ILE A 600 36.34 -26.56 -35.37
N SER A 601 35.69 -25.62 -36.05
CA SER A 601 35.03 -25.86 -37.33
C SER A 601 35.98 -25.96 -38.53
N ARG A 602 37.23 -25.52 -38.40
CA ARG A 602 38.27 -25.61 -39.44
C ARG A 602 39.10 -26.89 -39.34
N GLY A 603 38.94 -27.67 -38.28
CA GLY A 603 39.65 -28.94 -38.09
C GLY A 603 41.09 -28.81 -37.61
N ASP A 604 41.50 -27.61 -37.17
CA ASP A 604 42.81 -27.39 -36.56
C ASP A 604 42.74 -27.86 -35.09
N GLN A 605 43.39 -29.00 -34.79
CA GLN A 605 43.56 -29.52 -33.42
C GLN A 605 44.45 -28.61 -32.57
#